data_AF-A0ABD4HSU2-F1
#
_entry.id   AF-A0ABD4HSU2-F1
#
_cell.length_a   1.000
_cell.length_b   1.000
_cell.length_c   1.000
_cell.angle_alpha   90.00
_cell.angle_beta   90.00
_cell.angle_gamma   90.00
#
_symmetry.space_group_name_H-M   'P 1'
#
loop_
_entity.id
_entity.type
_entity.pdbx_description
1 polymer ?
#
loop_
_entity_poly.entity_id
_entity_poly.type
_entity_poly.pdbx_seq_one_letter_code
_entity_poly.pdbx_strand_id
1 'polypeptide(L)' 'MDLKKENQFLLEENKHLKETLKVYQNHLERVIECYSVEKYRSAVQKNREADGTAPQDSDGNTYRGKSVANY' A
#
# COMPACT_ATOMS: atom_id res chain seq x y z
N MET A 1 27.41 16.72 -38.51
CA MET A 1 26.31 16.14 -37.71
C MET A 1 25.01 16.78 -38.20
N ASP A 2 23.98 16.00 -38.50
CA ASP A 2 22.71 16.54 -38.99
C ASP A 2 21.80 16.87 -37.80
N LEU A 3 21.77 18.14 -37.42
CA LEU A 3 21.03 18.64 -36.26
C LEU A 3 19.52 18.33 -36.32
N LYS A 4 18.95 18.13 -37.51
CA LYS A 4 17.54 17.76 -37.64
C LYS A 4 17.31 16.31 -37.22
N LYS A 5 18.20 15.40 -37.64
CA LYS A 5 18.12 13.98 -37.25
C LYS A 5 18.33 13.81 -35.75
N GLU A 6 19.27 14.56 -35.17
CA GLU A 6 19.54 14.52 -33.74
C GLU A 6 18.36 15.05 -32.91
N ASN A 7 17.74 16.17 -33.30
CA ASN A 7 16.52 16.65 -32.65
C ASN A 7 15.35 15.65 -32.77
N GLN A 8 15.19 15.02 -33.93
CA GLN A 8 14.15 14.01 -34.12
C GLN A 8 14.38 12.77 -33.24
N PHE A 9 15.63 12.31 -33.15
CA PHE A 9 16.00 11.21 -32.25
C PHE A 9 15.68 11.55 -30.79
N LEU A 10 16.10 12.73 -30.32
CA LEU A 10 15.84 13.17 -28.95
C LEU A 10 14.34 13.31 -28.64
N LEU A 11 13.52 13.73 -29.61
CA LEU A 11 12.06 13.80 -29.45
C LEU A 11 11.43 12.43 -29.24
N GLU A 12 11.83 11.44 -30.06
CA GLU A 12 11.34 10.06 -29.92
C GLU A 12 11.83 9.41 -28.61
N GLU A 13 13.10 9.60 -28.26
CA GLU A 13 13.64 9.12 -26.99
C GLU A 13 12.90 9.75 -25.80
N ASN A 14 12.64 11.06 -25.84
CA ASN A 14 11.89 11.74 -24.78
C ASN A 14 10.46 11.21 -24.64
N LYS A 15 9.82 10.87 -25.77
CA LYS A 15 8.49 10.26 -25.78
C LYS A 15 8.51 8.86 -25.14
N HIS A 16 9.47 8.01 -25.51
CA HIS A 16 9.62 6.69 -24.91
C HIS A 16 9.93 6.75 -23.41
N LEU A 17 10.76 7.71 -22.97
CA LEU A 17 11.05 7.93 -21.56
C LEU A 17 9.80 8.34 -20.78
N LYS A 18 8.95 9.22 -21.37
CA LYS A 18 7.66 9.62 -20.76
C LYS A 18 6.69 8.45 -20.64
N GLU A 19 6.57 7.61 -21.66
CA GLU A 19 5.73 6.41 -21.62
C GLU A 19 6.21 5.43 -20.55
N THR A 20 7.52 5.19 -20.50
CA THR A 20 8.15 4.34 -19.48
C THR A 20 7.91 4.87 -18.07
N LEU A 21 8.09 6.18 -17.85
CA LEU A 21 7.83 6.81 -16.56
C LEU A 21 6.38 6.61 -16.10
N LYS A 22 5.42 6.76 -17.01
CA LYS A 22 3.99 6.55 -16.72
C LYS A 22 3.70 5.11 -16.28
N VAL A 23 4.33 4.12 -16.92
CA VAL A 23 4.20 2.70 -16.53
C VAL A 23 4.72 2.48 -15.11
N TYR A 24 5.89 3.02 -14.78
CA TYR A 24 6.47 2.89 -13.43
C TYR A 24 5.64 3.59 -12.37
N GLN A 25 5.12 4.79 -12.64
CA GLN A 25 4.22 5.51 -11.72
C GLN A 25 2.97 4.69 -11.41
N ASN A 26 2.28 4.18 -12.44
CA ASN A 26 1.11 3.33 -12.27
C ASN A 26 1.43 2.05 -11.49
N HIS A 27 2.60 1.45 -11.72
CA HIS A 27 3.03 0.26 -10.99
C HIS A 27 3.23 0.57 -9.49
N LEU A 28 3.89 1.68 -9.18
CA LEU A 28 4.13 2.11 -7.80
C LEU A 28 2.82 2.41 -7.06
N GLU A 29 1.87 3.09 -7.70
CA GLU A 29 0.54 3.34 -7.13
C GLU A 29 -0.15 2.02 -6.74
N ARG A 30 -0.17 1.04 -7.64
CA ARG A 30 -0.77 -0.27 -7.37
C ARG A 30 -0.06 -1.04 -6.26
N VAL A 31 1.28 -0.97 -6.20
CA VAL A 31 2.04 -1.61 -5.12
C VAL A 31 1.70 -0.99 -3.76
N ILE A 32 1.59 0.34 -3.70
CA ILE A 32 1.22 1.06 -2.48
C ILE A 32 -0.20 0.67 -2.04
N GLU A 33 -1.16 0.64 -2.97
CA GLU A 33 -2.54 0.19 -2.69
C GLU A 33 -2.57 -1.23 -2.13
N CYS A 34 -1.92 -2.19 -2.81
CA CYS A 34 -1.84 -3.57 -2.34
C CYS A 34 -1.24 -3.66 -0.94
N TYR A 35 -0.11 -2.98 -0.70
CA TYR A 35 0.56 -3.02 0.59
C TYR A 35 -0.30 -2.40 1.72
N SER A 36 -1.09 -1.38 1.40
CA SER A 36 -2.04 -0.79 2.36
C SER A 36 -3.16 -1.76 2.74
N VAL A 37 -3.70 -2.51 1.77
CA VAL A 37 -4.73 -3.52 1.98
C VAL A 37 -4.18 -4.70 2.79
N GLU A 38 -2.97 -5.16 2.48
CA GLU A 38 -2.30 -6.21 3.24
C GLU A 38 -2.04 -5.81 4.69
N LYS A 39 -1.60 -4.57 4.93
CA LYS A 39 -1.48 -4.02 6.29
C LYS A 39 -2.81 -4.03 7.04
N TYR A 40 -3.89 -3.58 6.40
CA TYR A 40 -5.21 -3.60 7.00
C TYR A 40 -5.66 -5.03 7.34
N ARG A 41 -5.50 -5.97 6.41
CA ARG A 41 -5.82 -7.40 6.64
C ARG A 41 -5.04 -7.97 7.81
N SER A 42 -3.75 -7.68 7.89
CA SER A 42 -2.90 -8.12 9.01
C SER A 42 -3.38 -7.54 10.34
N ALA A 43 -3.75 -6.26 10.39
CA ALA A 43 -4.28 -5.62 11.60
C ALA A 43 -5.62 -6.26 12.03
N VAL A 44 -6.55 -6.49 11.09
CA VAL A 44 -7.83 -7.15 11.38
C VAL A 44 -7.62 -8.57 11.91
N GLN A 45 -6.69 -9.33 11.31
CA GLN A 45 -6.38 -10.68 11.76
C GLN A 45 -5.85 -10.69 13.20
N LYS A 46 -4.89 -9.80 13.52
CA LYS A 46 -4.36 -9.65 14.88
C LYS A 46 -5.43 -9.26 15.89
N ASN A 47 -6.34 -8.36 15.51
CA ASN A 47 -7.45 -7.96 16.38
C ASN A 47 -8.40 -9.13 16.67
N ARG A 48 -8.68 -9.98 15.67
CA ARG A 48 -9.51 -11.19 15.86
C ARG A 48 -8.84 -12.21 16.77
N GLU A 49 -7.55 -12.43 16.60
CA GLU A 49 -6.77 -13.34 17.46
C GLU A 49 -6.71 -12.85 18.91
N ALA A 50 -6.55 -11.53 19.10
CA ALA A 50 -6.61 -10.90 20.42
C ALA A 50 -8.01 -11.00 21.05
N ASP A 51 -9.08 -10.77 20.28
CA ASP A 51 -10.46 -10.93 20.75
C ASP A 51 -10.77 -12.39 21.13
N GLY A 52 -10.23 -13.37 20.41
CA GLY A 52 -10.41 -14.79 20.71
C GLY A 52 -9.61 -15.31 21.92
N THR A 53 -8.60 -14.56 22.37
CA THR A 53 -7.79 -14.88 23.56
C THR A 53 -8.13 -14.00 24.77
N ALA A 54 -9.09 -13.10 24.63
CA ALA A 54 -9.58 -12.30 25.74
C ALA A 54 -10.20 -13.22 26.82
N PRO A 55 -9.79 -13.10 28.09
CA PRO A 55 -10.37 -13.89 29.18
C PRO A 55 -11.89 -13.72 29.20
N GLN A 56 -12.60 -14.84 29.07
CA GLN A 56 -14.03 -14.88 29.34
C GLN A 56 -14.22 -14.86 30.85
N ASP A 57 -15.11 -14.01 31.34
CA ASP A 57 -15.53 -14.07 32.74
C ASP A 57 -16.34 -15.35 33.00
N SER A 58 -16.57 -15.67 34.28
CA SER A 58 -17.31 -16.86 34.71
C SER A 58 -18.76 -16.90 34.20
N ASP A 59 -19.27 -15.79 33.67
CA ASP A 59 -20.62 -15.63 33.13
C ASP A 59 -20.65 -15.74 31.59
N GLY A 60 -19.50 -16.04 30.94
CA GLY A 60 -19.38 -16.22 29.50
C GLY A 60 -19.29 -14.92 28.70
N ASN A 61 -19.11 -13.76 29.35
CA ASN A 61 -18.92 -12.48 28.69
C ASN A 61 -17.43 -12.19 28.48
N THR A 62 -17.08 -11.65 27.31
CA THR A 62 -15.70 -11.27 26.99
C THR A 62 -15.36 -9.94 27.67
N TYR A 63 -14.30 -9.91 28.49
CA TYR A 63 -13.78 -8.66 29.04
C TYR A 63 -13.16 -7.80 27.93
N ARG A 64 -13.96 -6.88 27.37
CA ARG A 64 -13.47 -5.86 26.43
C ARG A 64 -12.77 -4.76 27.24
N GLY A 65 -11.51 -5.00 27.60
CA GLY A 65 -10.65 -4.00 28.21
C GLY A 65 -10.66 -2.74 27.34
N LYS A 66 -11.18 -1.63 27.88
CA LYS A 66 -11.12 -0.32 27.23
C LYS A 66 -9.65 0.08 27.17
N SER A 67 -9.00 -0.14 26.04
CA SER A 67 -7.67 0.40 25.77
C SER A 67 -7.75 1.93 25.86
N VAL A 68 -7.18 2.49 26.91
CA VAL A 68 -7.00 3.94 27.06
C VAL A 68 -5.99 4.36 25.99
N ALA A 69 -6.43 5.18 25.04
CA ALA A 69 -5.54 5.83 24.08
C ALA A 69 -4.70 6.85 24.84
N ASN A 70 -3.41 6.56 25.02
CA ASN A 70 -2.43 7.60 25.33
C ASN A 70 -2.12 8.33 24.02
N TYR A 71 -2.61 9.57 23.94
CA TYR A 71 -2.18 10.56 22.95
C TYR A 71 -0.87 11.21 23.41
#